data_AF-A0A292Q449-F1
#
_entry.id   AF-A0A292Q449-F1
#
_cell.length_a   1.000
_cell.length_b   1.000
_cell.length_c   1.000
_cell.angle_alpha   90.00
_cell.angle_beta   90.00
_cell.angle_gamma   90.00
#
_symmetry.space_group_name_H-M   'P 1'
#
loop_
_entity.id
_entity.type
_entity.pdbx_description
1 polymer ?
#
loop_
_entity_poly.entity_id
_entity_poly.type
_entity_poly.pdbx_seq_one_letter_code
_entity_poly.pdbx_strand_id
1 'polypeptide(L)' 'EFREVLKWLNVVDPSTNYSSALTVREPGTGNWLLTGREYLDWKESSGGVLWLYGIR' A
#
# COMPACT_ATOMS: atom_id res chain seq x y z
N GLU A 1 -2.83 2.35 26.79
CA GLU A 1 -1.72 3.08 26.15
C GLU A 1 -1.71 2.91 24.63
N PHE A 2 -1.45 1.71 24.07
CA PHE A 2 -1.38 1.52 22.62
C PHE A 2 -2.66 1.90 21.84
N ARG A 3 -3.85 1.67 22.41
CA ARG A 3 -5.13 2.06 21.78
C ARG A 3 -5.32 3.57 21.64
N GLU A 4 -4.83 4.34 22.61
CA GLU A 4 -4.90 5.81 22.55
C GLU A 4 -3.92 6.35 21.52
N VAL A 5 -2.75 5.74 21.39
CA VAL A 5 -1.78 6.07 20.32
C VAL A 5 -2.36 5.76 18.94
N LEU A 6 -2.99 4.59 18.76
CA LEU A 6 -3.66 4.24 17.52
C LEU A 6 -4.81 5.21 17.19
N LYS A 7 -5.59 5.62 18.19
CA LYS A 7 -6.67 6.60 18.03
C LYS A 7 -6.12 7.98 17.67
N TRP A 8 -5.00 8.37 18.26
CA TRP A 8 -4.29 9.62 17.93
C TRP A 8 -3.68 9.59 16.52
N LEU A 9 -3.14 8.45 16.07
CA LEU A 9 -2.64 8.29 14.70
C LEU A 9 -3.78 8.25 13.67
N ASN A 10 -4.93 7.70 14.05
CA ASN A 10 -6.09 7.50 13.19
C ASN A 10 -7.03 8.73 13.21
N VAL A 11 -6.47 9.94 13.06
CA VAL A 11 -7.23 11.21 13.02
C VAL A 11 -8.22 11.22 11.84
N VAL A 12 -7.89 10.49 10.77
CA VAL A 12 -8.72 10.30 9.59
C VAL A 12 -8.83 8.81 9.35
N ASP A 13 -10.04 8.30 9.17
CA ASP A 13 -10.22 6.90 8.78
C ASP A 13 -9.64 6.68 7.36
N PRO A 14 -8.55 5.90 7.21
CA PRO A 14 -7.93 5.66 5.92
C PRO A 14 -8.82 4.77 5.03
N SER A 15 -9.75 4.01 5.63
CA SER A 15 -10.63 3.09 4.91
C SER A 15 -11.53 3.81 3.92
N THR A 16 -12.00 5.01 4.30
CA THR A 16 -12.81 5.86 3.43
C THR A 16 -12.06 6.25 2.17
N ASN A 17 -10.84 6.78 2.30
CA ASN A 17 -10.02 7.16 1.14
C ASN A 17 -9.64 5.95 0.26
N TYR A 18 -9.26 4.84 0.90
CA TYR A 18 -8.97 3.59 0.20
C TYR A 18 -10.16 3.10 -0.63
N SER A 19 -11.36 3.09 -0.02
CA SER A 19 -12.57 2.60 -0.69
C SER A 19 -12.95 3.49 -1.87
N SER A 20 -12.90 4.82 -1.71
CA SER A 20 -13.16 5.76 -2.80
C SER A 20 -12.18 5.58 -3.96
N ALA A 21 -10.88 5.45 -3.67
CA ALA A 21 -9.86 5.20 -4.68
C ALA A 21 -10.07 3.85 -5.38
N LEU A 22 -10.48 2.81 -4.64
CA LEU A 22 -10.75 1.48 -5.19
C LEU A 22 -11.94 1.49 -6.15
N THR A 23 -12.98 2.28 -5.87
CA THR A 23 -14.16 2.41 -6.75
C THR A 23 -13.82 3.04 -8.10
N VAL A 24 -12.90 4.00 -8.14
CA VAL A 24 -12.55 4.73 -9.37
C VAL A 24 -11.34 4.16 -10.09
N ARG A 25 -10.60 3.21 -9.50
CA ARG A 25 -9.44 2.63 -10.16
C ARG A 25 -9.85 1.76 -11.34
N GLU A 26 -9.02 1.76 -12.37
CA GLU A 26 -9.13 0.78 -13.45
C GLU A 26 -8.82 -0.63 -12.94
N PRO A 27 -9.73 -1.61 -13.12
CA PRO A 27 -9.52 -2.99 -12.68
C PRO A 27 -8.21 -3.57 -13.20
N GLY A 28 -7.46 -4.24 -12.32
CA GLY A 28 -6.19 -4.86 -12.67
C GLY A 28 -4.97 -3.92 -12.63
N THR A 29 -5.17 -2.60 -12.57
CA THR A 29 -4.06 -1.63 -12.46
C THR A 29 -3.22 -1.89 -11.21
N GLY A 30 -1.90 -1.96 -11.37
CA GLY A 30 -0.97 -2.24 -10.26
C GLY A 30 -0.86 -3.71 -9.87
N ASN A 31 -1.63 -4.63 -10.46
CA ASN A 31 -1.45 -6.07 -10.21
C ASN A 31 -0.03 -6.52 -10.58
N TRP A 32 0.54 -5.98 -11.66
CA TRP A 32 1.92 -6.28 -12.09
C TRP A 32 2.94 -6.09 -10.96
N LEU A 33 2.73 -5.10 -10.09
CA LEU A 33 3.57 -4.84 -8.94
C LEU A 33 3.16 -5.73 -7.76
N LEU A 34 1.88 -5.73 -7.40
CA LEU A 34 1.39 -6.39 -6.19
C LEU A 34 1.50 -7.92 -6.21
N THR A 35 1.49 -8.53 -7.40
CA THR A 35 1.72 -9.97 -7.58
C THR A 35 3.13 -10.28 -8.06
N GLY A 36 3.97 -9.26 -8.26
CA GLY A 36 5.34 -9.41 -8.72
C GLY A 36 6.22 -10.01 -7.63
N ARG A 37 7.09 -10.95 -8.02
CA ARG A 37 7.99 -11.64 -7.08
C ARG A 37 8.92 -10.67 -6.35
N GLU A 38 9.46 -9.67 -7.05
CA GLU A 38 10.32 -8.65 -6.45
C GLU A 38 9.63 -7.88 -5.31
N TYR A 39 8.36 -7.54 -5.48
CA TYR A 39 7.58 -6.87 -4.45
C TYR A 39 7.28 -7.80 -3.27
N LEU A 40 6.90 -9.05 -3.54
CA LEU A 40 6.60 -10.04 -2.50
C LEU A 40 7.84 -10.34 -1.66
N ASP A 41 8.98 -10.58 -2.30
CA ASP A 41 10.26 -10.84 -1.64
C ASP A 41 10.70 -9.61 -0.82
N TRP A 42 10.56 -8.40 -1.37
CA TRP A 42 10.85 -7.17 -0.63
C TRP A 42 9.94 -6.97 0.59
N LYS A 43 8.63 -7.22 0.43
CA LYS A 43 7.63 -7.06 1.50
C LYS A 43 7.87 -8.01 2.67
N GLU A 44 8.39 -9.21 2.41
CA GLU A 44 8.71 -10.20 3.44
C GLU A 44 10.10 -9.99 4.07
N SER A 45 10.95 -9.17 3.46
CA SER A 45 12.28 -8.85 3.98
C SER A 45 12.25 -7.89 5.19
N SER A 46 13.23 -8.01 6.09
CA SER A 46 13.36 -7.15 7.28
C SER A 46 14.02 -5.79 7.01
N GLY A 47 14.19 -5.42 5.74
CA GLY A 47 14.74 -4.12 5.33
C GLY A 47 15.26 -4.11 3.89
N GLY A 48 15.27 -2.93 3.27
CA GLY A 48 15.76 -2.72 1.90
C GLY A 48 14.92 -1.73 1.11
N VAL A 49 15.41 -1.34 -0.07
CA VAL A 49 14.72 -0.44 -1.00
C VAL A 49 14.33 -1.22 -2.25
N LEU A 50 13.04 -1.21 -2.59
CA LEU A 50 12.54 -1.67 -3.89
C LEU A 50 12.52 -0.47 -4.85
N TRP A 51 13.38 -0.52 -5.87
CA TRP A 51 13.42 0.50 -6.91
C TRP A 51 12.48 0.14 -8.05
N LEU A 52 11.55 1.05 -8.38
CA LEU A 52 10.66 0.92 -9.52
C LEU A 52 11.09 1.90 -10.61
N TYR A 53 11.23 1.41 -11.83
CA TYR A 53 11.47 2.25 -12.99
C TYR A 53 10.14 2.74 -13.56
N GLY A 54 10.04 4.03 -13.83
CA GLY A 54 8.91 4.58 -14.57
C GLY A 54 8.89 4.06 -16.00
N ILE A 55 7.69 4.02 -16.60
CA ILE A 55 7.54 3.77 -18.02
C ILE A 55 8.03 5.03 -18.76
N ARG A 56 8.83 4.84 -19.81
CA ARG A 56 9.34 5.91 -20.67
C ARG A 56 8.36 6.20 -21.79
#